data_AF-A0A091T5X7-F1
#
_entry.id   AF-A0A091T5X7-F1
#
_cell.length_a   1.000
_cell.length_b   1.000
_cell.length_c   1.000
_cell.angle_alpha   90.00
_cell.angle_beta   90.00
_cell.angle_gamma   90.00
#
_symmetry.space_group_name_H-M   'P 1'
#
loop_
_entity.id
_entity.type
_entity.pdbx_description
1 polymer ?
#
loop_
_entity_poly.entity_id
_entity_poly.type
_entity_poly.pdbx_seq_one_letter_code
_entity_poly.pdbx_strand_id
1 'polypeptide(L)'
;AYHELLEKHRQAEWQLEEEEDCESTEAIADLYKELYSKASHALVELVTELFLKTLPFVTGLSVRECELLKEEWQENLVPQLEKWETHCQRRWKLFQEQILQEKQLWMKEYALSAVMQKHLSEKHEKIIQGVISRLGCLSDESVNYILQKHRLLLCSVLRRLTLRRVGMAALARMRLSRKKSLLQELRQQHTLQKGSSPCQDEDQWQLQKALESHILEEEEKLEEETQQTHLEFHQQLVTEIQEALQFLQQHMEQVIGQTLLQHARREARKKSSDDGQDFKERLVEAAVESVYGTSNNINRLVQNYYQELGKITEGYEEKKLQQLKSLQAERSERNRLKKKQASEMALKEKQTKGLLSVSSTVHQRMVLQQKKVLAQFEQQQQIRLESLKQKLLGLHHLETELENQLKEAEQDFVRELAVLARVPVAVKKKPSKRSKPVGEKTKRKTFQSPESVEKDDSHENTQEPPGLTSGLYRERLQSPHESEPEPRKNSKMLKKRGNR
;
A
#
# COMPACT_ATOMS: atom_id res chain seq x y z
N ALA A 1 16.82 -6.86 9.52
CA ALA A 1 17.84 -5.99 8.88
C ALA A 1 17.23 -4.84 8.06
N TYR A 2 16.93 -4.98 6.76
CA TYR A 2 16.47 -3.84 5.92
C TYR A 2 15.11 -3.27 6.33
N HIS A 3 14.15 -4.12 6.71
CA HIS A 3 12.83 -3.66 7.16
C HIS A 3 12.90 -2.89 8.49
N GLU A 4 13.69 -3.39 9.45
CA GLU A 4 13.93 -2.73 10.74
C GLU A 4 14.66 -1.40 10.56
N LEU A 5 15.60 -1.31 9.61
CA LEU A 5 16.28 -0.06 9.26
C LEU A 5 15.27 0.99 8.73
N LEU A 6 14.35 0.58 7.86
CA LEU A 6 13.29 1.45 7.35
C LEU A 6 12.33 1.90 8.46
N GLU A 7 11.99 1.03 9.40
CA GLU A 7 11.13 1.40 10.53
C GLU A 7 11.82 2.39 11.46
N LYS A 8 13.12 2.20 11.75
CA LYS A 8 13.92 3.16 12.52
C LYS A 8 14.05 4.50 11.80
N HIS A 9 14.27 4.50 10.49
CA HIS A 9 14.34 5.74 9.71
C HIS A 9 13.04 6.51 9.76
N ARG A 10 11.90 5.82 9.56
CA ARG A 10 10.57 6.43 9.67
C ARG A 10 10.29 6.98 11.07
N GLN A 11 10.72 6.29 12.11
CA GLN A 11 10.59 6.79 13.49
C GLN A 11 11.41 8.05 13.72
N ALA A 12 12.64 8.10 13.20
CA ALA A 12 13.49 9.28 13.29
C ALA A 12 12.91 10.46 12.49
N GLU A 13 12.37 10.22 11.30
CA GLU A 13 11.67 11.25 10.51
C GLU A 13 10.46 11.81 11.27
N TRP A 14 9.66 10.94 11.89
CA TRP A 14 8.50 11.37 12.67
C TRP A 14 8.87 12.16 13.92
N GLN A 15 9.95 11.78 14.62
CA GLN A 15 10.45 12.53 15.77
C GLN A 15 10.93 13.93 15.36
N LEU A 16 11.61 14.03 14.22
CA LEU A 16 12.09 15.31 13.71
C LEU A 16 10.93 16.23 13.27
N GLU A 17 9.87 15.67 12.68
CA GLU A 17 8.64 16.41 12.34
C GLU A 17 7.92 16.90 13.61
N GLU A 18 7.86 16.07 14.67
CA GLU A 18 7.27 16.46 15.95
C GLU A 18 8.10 17.54 16.67
N GLU A 19 9.43 17.46 16.61
CA GLU A 19 10.33 18.50 17.13
C GLU A 19 10.15 19.83 16.37
N GLU A 20 10.10 19.80 15.03
CA GLU A 20 9.86 21.00 14.20
C GLU A 20 8.48 21.61 14.48
N ASP A 21 7.44 20.79 14.63
CA ASP A 21 6.11 21.24 15.03
C ASP A 21 6.16 21.93 16.41
N CYS A 22 6.84 21.35 17.40
CA CYS A 22 7.02 21.96 18.71
C CYS A 22 7.76 23.30 18.62
N GLU A 23 8.91 23.36 17.94
CA GLU A 23 9.67 24.59 17.74
C GLU A 23 8.82 25.69 17.06
N SER A 24 8.04 25.32 16.05
CA SER A 24 7.13 26.25 15.36
C SER A 24 6.05 26.80 16.31
N THR A 25 5.48 25.96 17.17
CA THR A 25 4.48 26.41 18.15
C THR A 25 5.06 27.33 19.22
N GLU A 26 6.30 27.07 19.67
CA GLU A 26 7.01 27.94 20.60
C GLU A 26 7.33 29.30 19.96
N ALA A 27 7.83 29.31 18.72
CA ALA A 27 8.09 30.54 17.98
C ALA A 27 6.84 31.40 17.78
N ILE A 28 5.69 30.78 17.48
CA ILE A 28 4.40 31.48 17.38
C ILE A 28 3.98 32.05 18.75
N ALA A 29 4.16 31.29 19.83
CA ALA A 29 3.84 31.75 21.17
C ALA A 29 4.69 32.95 21.60
N ASP A 30 5.97 32.95 21.26
CA ASP A 30 6.87 34.07 21.56
C ASP A 30 6.57 35.30 20.71
N LEU A 31 6.27 35.14 19.42
CA LEU A 31 5.78 36.21 18.57
C LEU A 31 4.49 36.83 19.13
N TYR A 32 3.56 35.99 19.61
CA TYR A 32 2.33 36.47 20.24
C TYR A 32 2.60 37.31 21.50
N LYS A 33 3.51 36.85 22.39
CA LYS A 33 3.91 37.62 23.58
C LYS A 33 4.56 38.96 23.21
N GLU A 34 5.41 38.97 22.18
CA GLU A 34 6.07 40.19 21.70
C GLU A 34 5.06 41.18 21.11
N LEU A 35 4.15 40.71 20.25
CA LEU A 35 3.09 41.55 19.68
C LEU A 35 2.16 42.09 20.76
N TYR A 36 1.75 41.25 21.72
CA TYR A 36 0.91 41.66 22.84
C TYR A 36 1.61 42.72 23.70
N SER A 37 2.88 42.53 24.05
CA SER A 37 3.64 43.50 24.84
C SER A 37 3.81 44.84 24.11
N LYS A 38 4.19 44.82 22.82
CA LYS A 38 4.27 46.03 21.97
C LYS A 38 2.93 46.76 21.84
N ALA A 39 1.84 46.03 21.60
CA ALA A 39 0.51 46.61 21.49
C ALA A 39 0.05 47.22 22.81
N SER A 40 0.31 46.55 23.94
CA SER A 40 -0.01 47.07 25.27
C SER A 40 0.77 48.35 25.59
N HIS A 41 2.06 48.38 25.25
CA HIS A 41 2.91 49.57 25.43
C HIS A 41 2.40 50.75 24.60
N ALA A 42 2.16 50.53 23.30
CA ALA A 42 1.64 51.56 22.40
C ALA A 42 0.27 52.09 22.85
N LEU A 43 -0.60 51.23 23.37
CA LEU A 43 -1.88 51.64 23.96
C LEU A 43 -1.70 52.52 25.20
N VAL A 44 -0.77 52.17 26.09
CA VAL A 44 -0.46 52.99 27.27
C VAL A 44 0.06 54.36 26.86
N GLU A 45 0.97 54.42 25.89
CA GLU A 45 1.47 55.69 25.34
C GLU A 45 0.33 56.54 24.78
N LEU A 46 -0.51 55.98 23.91
CA LEU A 46 -1.68 56.66 23.34
C LEU A 46 -2.64 57.19 24.41
N VAL A 47 -2.96 56.37 25.42
CA VAL A 47 -3.81 56.77 26.53
C VAL A 47 -3.15 57.91 27.33
N THR A 48 -1.85 57.83 27.59
CA THR A 48 -1.14 58.91 28.30
C THR A 48 -1.12 60.21 27.50
N GLU A 49 -0.86 60.16 26.19
CA GLU A 49 -0.89 61.36 25.36
C GLU A 49 -2.28 61.98 25.24
N LEU A 50 -3.30 61.14 25.07
CA LEU A 50 -4.69 61.57 24.94
C LEU A 50 -5.18 62.29 26.20
N PHE A 51 -4.96 61.73 27.38
CA PHE A 51 -5.44 62.30 28.65
C PHE A 51 -4.53 63.41 29.21
N LEU A 52 -3.22 63.41 28.94
CA LEU A 52 -2.29 64.44 29.46
C LEU A 52 -2.06 65.63 28.53
N LYS A 53 -2.20 65.44 27.20
CA LYS A 53 -1.90 66.50 26.22
C LYS A 53 -3.14 66.90 25.42
N THR A 54 -3.80 65.94 24.78
CA THR A 54 -4.81 66.24 23.76
C THR A 54 -6.15 66.69 24.35
N LEU A 55 -6.68 65.98 25.36
CA LEU A 55 -7.94 66.34 26.02
C LEU A 55 -7.86 67.71 26.71
N PRO A 56 -6.86 68.00 27.55
CA PRO A 56 -6.75 69.30 28.23
C PRO A 56 -6.66 70.47 27.25
N PHE A 57 -5.94 70.28 26.14
CA PHE A 57 -5.77 71.30 25.10
C PHE A 57 -7.07 71.59 24.33
N VAL A 58 -7.85 70.55 23.98
CA VAL A 58 -9.05 70.69 23.13
C VAL A 58 -10.29 71.08 23.94
N THR A 59 -10.39 70.63 25.19
CA THR A 59 -11.60 70.80 26.03
C THR A 59 -11.48 71.86 27.11
N GLY A 60 -10.26 72.34 27.39
CA GLY A 60 -9.99 73.29 28.48
C GLY A 60 -10.12 72.69 29.89
N LEU A 61 -10.32 71.37 30.00
CA LEU A 61 -10.34 70.65 31.27
C LEU A 61 -8.97 70.69 31.95
N SER A 62 -8.96 70.72 33.28
CA SER A 62 -7.72 70.59 34.03
C SER A 62 -7.14 69.19 33.90
N VAL A 63 -5.81 69.07 34.03
CA VAL A 63 -5.12 67.76 34.00
C VAL A 63 -5.69 66.81 35.06
N ARG A 64 -6.12 67.35 36.21
CA ARG A 64 -6.69 66.59 37.32
C ARG A 64 -8.08 66.03 37.01
N GLU A 65 -8.90 66.75 36.27
CA GLU A 65 -10.20 66.25 35.78
C GLU A 65 -10.01 65.19 34.69
N CYS A 66 -8.98 65.32 33.85
CA CYS A 66 -8.63 64.31 32.85
C CYS A 66 -8.06 63.04 33.49
N GLU A 67 -7.31 63.14 34.58
CA GLU A 67 -6.84 61.98 35.37
C GLU A 67 -8.01 61.22 36.00
N LEU A 68 -9.00 61.92 36.57
CA LEU A 68 -10.22 61.29 37.08
C LEU A 68 -11.01 60.58 35.97
N LEU A 69 -11.13 61.20 34.79
CA LEU A 69 -11.80 60.58 33.63
C LEU A 69 -11.05 59.32 33.14
N LYS A 70 -9.71 59.31 33.24
CA LYS A 70 -8.88 58.15 32.93
C LYS A 70 -9.10 57.02 33.94
N GLU A 71 -9.22 57.33 35.23
CA GLU A 71 -9.53 56.37 36.29
C GLU A 71 -10.93 55.75 36.07
N GLU A 72 -11.95 56.57 35.82
CA GLU A 72 -13.30 56.09 35.48
C GLU A 72 -13.31 55.21 34.22
N TRP A 73 -12.54 55.58 33.19
CA TRP A 73 -12.38 54.76 31.99
C TRP A 73 -11.70 53.41 32.29
N GLN A 74 -10.65 53.41 33.12
CA GLN A 74 -9.98 52.18 33.54
C GLN A 74 -10.90 51.27 34.36
N GLU A 75 -11.66 51.83 35.30
CA GLU A 75 -12.66 51.11 36.10
C GLU A 75 -13.73 50.45 35.21
N ASN A 76 -14.12 51.08 34.10
CA ASN A 76 -15.04 50.48 33.13
C ASN A 76 -14.38 49.45 32.20
N LEU A 77 -13.08 49.58 31.93
CA LEU A 77 -12.33 48.69 31.03
C LEU A 77 -12.02 47.33 31.67
N VAL A 78 -11.61 47.33 32.94
CA VAL A 78 -11.28 46.10 33.70
C VAL A 78 -12.39 45.03 33.62
N PRO A 79 -13.67 45.32 33.92
CA PRO A 79 -14.73 44.32 33.82
C PRO A 79 -15.03 43.89 32.38
N GLN A 80 -14.74 44.71 31.37
CA GLN A 80 -14.85 44.32 29.96
C GLN A 80 -13.73 43.36 29.55
N LEU A 81 -12.51 43.61 30.02
CA LEU A 81 -11.36 42.71 29.84
C LEU A 81 -11.60 41.37 30.53
N GLU A 82 -12.11 41.36 31.76
CA GLU A 82 -12.45 40.12 32.47
C GLU A 82 -13.56 39.32 31.77
N LYS A 83 -14.58 40.00 31.22
CA LYS A 83 -15.60 39.36 30.38
C LYS A 83 -15.00 38.75 29.11
N TRP A 84 -14.07 39.45 28.47
CA TRP A 84 -13.39 38.94 27.27
C TRP A 84 -12.44 37.78 27.58
N GLU A 85 -11.71 37.84 28.69
CA GLU A 85 -10.83 36.78 29.15
C GLU A 85 -11.61 35.50 29.49
N THR A 86 -12.70 35.64 30.25
CA THR A 86 -13.60 34.50 30.55
C THR A 86 -14.23 33.92 29.28
N HIS A 87 -14.54 34.75 28.28
CA HIS A 87 -14.98 34.32 26.95
C HIS A 87 -13.91 33.51 26.21
N CYS A 88 -12.66 34.00 26.18
CA CYS A 88 -11.53 33.29 25.57
C CYS A 88 -11.25 31.95 26.27
N GLN A 89 -11.27 31.91 27.60
CA GLN A 89 -11.10 30.68 28.38
C GLN A 89 -12.19 29.64 28.09
N ARG A 90 -13.45 30.06 27.94
CA ARG A 90 -14.56 29.15 27.57
C ARG A 90 -14.36 28.57 26.16
N ARG A 91 -14.01 29.40 25.18
CA ARG A 91 -13.72 28.93 23.81
C ARG A 91 -12.56 27.95 23.80
N TRP A 92 -11.50 28.26 24.54
CA TRP A 92 -10.34 27.39 24.66
C TRP A 92 -10.69 26.01 25.23
N LYS A 93 -11.47 25.94 26.32
CA LYS A 93 -11.95 24.68 26.90
C LYS A 93 -12.75 23.84 25.90
N LEU A 94 -13.65 24.46 25.13
CA LEU A 94 -14.42 23.76 24.09
C LEU A 94 -13.51 23.16 23.01
N PHE A 95 -12.50 23.90 22.54
CA PHE A 95 -11.53 23.38 21.59
C PHE A 95 -10.72 22.21 22.17
N GLN A 96 -10.28 22.31 23.43
CA GLN A 96 -9.57 21.22 24.11
C GLN A 96 -10.41 19.94 24.22
N GLU A 97 -11.68 20.06 24.61
CA GLU A 97 -12.61 18.95 24.70
C GLU A 97 -12.83 18.28 23.34
N GLN A 98 -12.96 19.08 22.26
CA GLN A 98 -13.15 18.57 20.90
C GLN A 98 -11.91 17.82 20.39
N ILE A 99 -10.72 18.39 20.55
CA ILE A 99 -9.46 17.73 20.16
C ILE A 99 -9.30 16.41 20.93
N LEU A 100 -9.67 16.39 22.22
CA LEU A 100 -9.63 15.17 23.02
C LEU A 100 -10.62 14.11 22.51
N GLN A 101 -11.85 14.50 22.16
CA GLN A 101 -12.85 13.60 21.57
C GLN A 101 -12.37 13.03 20.23
N GLU A 102 -11.83 13.86 19.34
CA GLU A 102 -11.28 13.39 18.08
C GLU A 102 -10.12 12.42 18.30
N LYS A 103 -9.18 12.74 19.20
CA LYS A 103 -8.07 11.85 19.55
C LYS A 103 -8.57 10.49 20.04
N GLN A 104 -9.61 10.45 20.87
CA GLN A 104 -10.20 9.19 21.32
C GLN A 104 -10.81 8.37 20.17
N LEU A 105 -11.52 9.03 19.25
CA LEU A 105 -12.08 8.37 18.07
C LEU A 105 -10.98 7.80 17.18
N TRP A 106 -9.93 8.59 16.91
CA TRP A 106 -8.75 8.15 16.17
C TRP A 106 -8.08 6.93 16.81
N MET A 107 -7.90 6.92 18.15
CA MET A 107 -7.33 5.76 18.84
C MET A 107 -8.22 4.51 18.72
N LYS A 108 -9.55 4.66 18.82
CA LYS A 108 -10.50 3.54 18.64
C LYS A 108 -10.43 2.99 17.22
N GLU A 109 -10.43 3.86 16.20
CA GLU A 109 -10.32 3.47 14.80
C GLU A 109 -9.00 2.75 14.51
N TYR A 110 -7.89 3.27 15.04
CA TYR A 110 -6.57 2.69 14.91
C TYR A 110 -6.49 1.31 15.58
N ALA A 111 -6.98 1.18 16.82
CA ALA A 111 -7.02 -0.08 17.54
C ALA A 111 -7.86 -1.13 16.80
N LEU A 112 -9.04 -0.75 16.30
CA LEU A 112 -9.87 -1.63 15.47
C LEU A 112 -9.14 -2.07 14.20
N SER A 113 -8.40 -1.16 13.53
CA SER A 113 -7.59 -1.49 12.36
C SER A 113 -6.54 -2.55 12.68
N ALA A 114 -5.82 -2.36 13.79
CA ALA A 114 -4.74 -3.24 14.20
C ALA A 114 -5.27 -4.65 14.51
N VAL A 115 -6.41 -4.74 15.21
CA VAL A 115 -7.09 -6.01 15.49
C VAL A 115 -7.54 -6.70 14.21
N MET A 116 -8.17 -5.98 13.28
CA MET A 116 -8.61 -6.55 12.00
C MET A 116 -7.43 -7.08 11.17
N GLN A 117 -6.34 -6.32 11.09
CA GLN A 117 -5.14 -6.73 10.34
C GLN A 117 -4.49 -7.96 10.94
N LYS A 118 -4.37 -8.00 12.28
CA LYS A 118 -3.86 -9.16 13.01
C LYS A 118 -4.75 -10.38 12.79
N HIS A 119 -6.06 -10.21 12.83
CA HIS A 119 -7.01 -11.30 12.58
C HIS A 119 -6.84 -11.87 11.15
N LEU A 120 -6.76 -10.99 10.15
CA LEU A 120 -6.53 -11.40 8.77
C LEU A 120 -5.19 -12.12 8.61
N SER A 121 -4.12 -11.61 9.21
CA SER A 121 -2.82 -12.26 9.11
C SER A 121 -2.80 -13.65 9.73
N GLU A 122 -3.35 -13.79 10.94
CA GLU A 122 -3.39 -15.07 11.64
C GLU A 122 -4.27 -16.11 10.93
N LYS A 123 -5.41 -15.69 10.38
CA LYS A 123 -6.29 -16.59 9.62
C LYS A 123 -5.61 -17.10 8.36
N HIS A 124 -4.97 -16.23 7.58
CA HIS A 124 -4.31 -16.64 6.35
C HIS A 124 -3.07 -17.50 6.60
N GLU A 125 -2.29 -17.20 7.65
CA GLU A 125 -1.16 -18.03 8.03
C GLU A 125 -1.60 -19.43 8.43
N LYS A 126 -2.68 -19.56 9.23
CA LYS A 126 -3.28 -20.86 9.59
C LYS A 126 -3.78 -21.63 8.37
N ILE A 127 -4.41 -20.96 7.40
CA ILE A 127 -4.87 -21.60 6.16
C ILE A 127 -3.68 -22.17 5.39
N ILE A 128 -2.64 -21.37 5.14
CA ILE A 128 -1.48 -21.83 4.36
C ILE A 128 -0.73 -22.94 5.09
N GLN A 129 -0.53 -22.82 6.40
CA GLN A 129 0.09 -23.87 7.20
C GLN A 129 -0.73 -25.17 7.16
N GLY A 130 -2.06 -25.06 7.22
CA GLY A 130 -2.98 -26.19 7.09
C GLY A 130 -3.06 -26.80 5.68
N VAL A 131 -2.72 -26.05 4.62
CA VAL A 131 -2.59 -26.58 3.25
C VAL A 131 -1.26 -27.32 3.10
N ILE A 132 -0.16 -26.72 3.56
CA ILE A 132 1.17 -27.32 3.49
C ILE A 132 1.23 -28.64 4.28
N SER A 133 0.65 -28.68 5.48
CA SER A 133 0.64 -29.90 6.31
C SER A 133 -0.11 -31.05 5.64
N ARG A 134 -1.17 -30.77 4.87
CA ARG A 134 -1.91 -31.80 4.11
C ARG A 134 -1.14 -32.29 2.89
N LEU A 135 -0.31 -31.44 2.29
CA LEU A 135 0.47 -31.83 1.11
C LEU A 135 1.57 -32.84 1.46
N GLY A 136 2.20 -32.72 2.63
CA GLY A 136 3.06 -33.77 3.26
C GLY A 136 4.31 -34.24 2.51
N CYS A 137 4.41 -34.00 1.21
CA CYS A 137 5.47 -34.47 0.31
C CYS A 137 6.57 -33.43 0.04
N LEU A 138 6.43 -32.23 0.58
CA LEU A 138 7.32 -31.11 0.35
C LEU A 138 8.53 -31.17 1.28
N SER A 139 9.73 -30.85 0.78
CA SER A 139 10.93 -30.68 1.62
C SER A 139 10.83 -29.43 2.48
N ASP A 140 11.53 -29.39 3.62
CA ASP A 140 11.55 -28.24 4.54
C ASP A 140 11.95 -26.93 3.84
N GLU A 141 12.88 -26.98 2.89
CA GLU A 141 13.28 -25.83 2.07
C GLU A 141 12.11 -25.29 1.23
N SER A 142 11.33 -26.19 0.61
CA SER A 142 10.18 -25.81 -0.20
C SER A 142 9.02 -25.29 0.65
N VAL A 143 8.82 -25.86 1.84
CA VAL A 143 7.87 -25.36 2.84
C VAL A 143 8.24 -23.94 3.29
N ASN A 144 9.51 -23.72 3.66
CA ASN A 144 10.01 -22.41 4.05
C ASN A 144 9.88 -21.38 2.93
N TYR A 145 10.16 -21.78 1.68
CA TYR A 145 9.99 -20.91 0.53
C TYR A 145 8.52 -20.47 0.33
N ILE A 146 7.56 -21.40 0.44
CA ILE A 146 6.12 -21.09 0.31
C ILE A 146 5.69 -20.14 1.43
N LEU A 147 6.06 -20.43 2.68
CA LEU A 147 5.72 -19.60 3.84
C LEU A 147 6.33 -18.19 3.73
N GLN A 148 7.58 -18.07 3.30
CA GLN A 148 8.23 -16.77 3.13
C GLN A 148 7.57 -15.96 2.00
N LYS A 149 7.23 -16.59 0.87
CA LYS A 149 6.50 -15.95 -0.22
C LYS A 149 5.12 -15.47 0.22
N HIS A 150 4.40 -16.30 0.99
CA HIS A 150 3.12 -15.95 1.55
C HIS A 150 3.22 -14.73 2.47
N ARG A 151 4.13 -14.74 3.45
CA ARG A 151 4.33 -13.63 4.39
C ARG A 151 4.66 -12.32 3.69
N LEU A 152 5.52 -12.35 2.68
CA LEU A 152 5.87 -11.15 1.91
C LEU A 152 4.67 -10.58 1.15
N LEU A 153 3.84 -11.43 0.53
CA LEU A 153 2.64 -11.00 -0.18
C LEU A 153 1.55 -10.51 0.78
N LEU A 154 1.35 -11.21 1.89
CA LEU A 154 0.41 -10.80 2.94
C LEU A 154 0.78 -9.43 3.52
N CYS A 155 2.06 -9.19 3.80
CA CYS A 155 2.54 -7.88 4.24
C CYS A 155 2.26 -6.77 3.23
N SER A 156 2.41 -7.03 1.93
CA SER A 156 2.13 -6.01 0.89
C SER A 156 0.64 -5.73 0.76
N VAL A 157 -0.21 -6.76 0.83
CA VAL A 157 -1.67 -6.63 0.85
C VAL A 157 -2.13 -5.83 2.07
N LEU A 158 -1.67 -6.19 3.28
CA LEU A 158 -2.05 -5.49 4.50
C LEU A 158 -1.63 -4.01 4.47
N ARG A 159 -0.43 -3.70 3.97
CA ARG A 159 0.02 -2.30 3.81
C ARG A 159 -0.89 -1.51 2.87
N ARG A 160 -1.31 -2.09 1.74
CA ARG A 160 -2.25 -1.47 0.82
C ARG A 160 -3.59 -1.19 1.50
N LEU A 161 -4.13 -2.17 2.22
CA LEU A 161 -5.38 -2.03 2.95
C LEU A 161 -5.30 -0.96 4.05
N THR A 162 -4.18 -0.87 4.78
CA THR A 162 -3.94 0.20 5.77
C THR A 162 -3.97 1.57 5.11
N LEU A 163 -3.23 1.74 4.00
CA LEU A 163 -3.17 3.01 3.28
C LEU A 163 -4.54 3.41 2.74
N ARG A 164 -5.29 2.46 2.19
CA ARG A 164 -6.65 2.69 1.73
C ARG A 164 -7.55 3.17 2.87
N ARG A 165 -7.51 2.49 4.01
CA ARG A 165 -8.33 2.82 5.19
C ARG A 165 -8.02 4.22 5.71
N VAL A 166 -6.74 4.59 5.79
CA VAL A 166 -6.32 5.95 6.18
C VAL A 166 -6.82 6.98 5.16
N GLY A 167 -6.69 6.70 3.86
CA GLY A 167 -7.20 7.57 2.81
C GLY A 167 -8.73 7.75 2.88
N MET A 168 -9.48 6.68 3.19
CA MET A 168 -10.93 6.74 3.38
C MET A 168 -11.31 7.56 4.62
N ALA A 169 -10.58 7.40 5.71
CA ALA A 169 -10.79 8.22 6.91
C ALA A 169 -10.51 9.71 6.64
N ALA A 170 -9.48 10.03 5.84
CA ALA A 170 -9.21 11.40 5.40
C ALA A 170 -10.35 11.95 4.52
N LEU A 171 -10.86 11.17 3.57
CA LEU A 171 -12.01 11.54 2.74
C LEU A 171 -13.28 11.75 3.58
N ALA A 172 -13.53 10.92 4.59
CA ALA A 172 -14.66 11.08 5.51
C ALA A 172 -14.55 12.42 6.24
N ARG A 173 -13.36 12.75 6.76
CA ARG A 173 -13.11 14.04 7.40
C ARG A 173 -13.32 15.21 6.44
N MET A 174 -12.86 15.10 5.19
CA MET A 174 -13.06 16.15 4.19
C MET A 174 -14.53 16.34 3.82
N ARG A 175 -15.32 15.26 3.71
CA ARG A 175 -16.76 15.36 3.43
C ARG A 175 -17.52 16.04 4.58
N LEU A 176 -17.18 15.67 5.81
CA LEU A 176 -17.90 16.11 7.01
C LEU A 176 -17.39 17.44 7.57
N SER A 177 -16.22 17.93 7.12
CA SER A 177 -15.54 19.10 7.72
C SER A 177 -16.40 20.36 7.69
N ARG A 178 -17.10 20.61 6.58
CA ARG A 178 -17.93 21.82 6.44
C ARG A 178 -19.09 21.83 7.42
N LYS A 179 -19.81 20.71 7.55
CA LYS A 179 -20.92 20.57 8.50
C LYS A 179 -20.43 20.55 9.95
N LYS A 180 -19.30 19.89 10.21
CA LYS A 180 -18.65 19.92 11.53
C LYS A 180 -18.25 21.33 11.95
N SER A 181 -17.68 22.13 11.04
CA SER A 181 -17.33 23.53 11.28
C SER A 181 -18.56 24.37 11.58
N LEU A 182 -19.62 24.22 10.77
CA LEU A 182 -20.88 24.93 11.00
C LEU A 182 -21.47 24.60 12.38
N LEU A 183 -21.57 23.31 12.72
CA LEU A 183 -22.06 22.87 14.02
C LEU A 183 -21.19 23.39 15.17
N GLN A 184 -19.87 23.43 14.98
CA GLN A 184 -18.94 23.98 15.95
C GLN A 184 -19.14 25.48 16.15
N GLU A 185 -19.37 26.24 15.08
CA GLU A 185 -19.69 27.68 15.15
C GLU A 185 -21.01 27.92 15.90
N LEU A 186 -22.04 27.12 15.62
CA LEU A 186 -23.34 27.21 16.31
C LEU A 186 -23.21 26.91 17.81
N ARG A 187 -22.48 25.85 18.19
CA ARG A 187 -22.21 25.52 19.59
C ARG A 187 -21.41 26.61 20.29
N GLN A 188 -20.43 27.21 19.60
CA GLN A 188 -19.73 28.39 20.13
C GLN A 188 -20.73 29.52 20.38
N GLN A 189 -21.51 29.94 19.38
CA GLN A 189 -22.51 31.01 19.54
C GLN A 189 -23.48 30.77 20.70
N HIS A 190 -23.95 29.53 20.88
CA HIS A 190 -24.82 29.16 21.98
C HIS A 190 -24.17 29.30 23.36
N THR A 191 -22.95 28.78 23.53
CA THR A 191 -22.20 28.90 24.79
C THR A 191 -21.84 30.36 25.13
N LEU A 192 -21.66 31.19 24.10
CA LEU A 192 -21.38 32.61 24.24
C LEU A 192 -22.62 33.40 24.66
N GLN A 193 -23.78 33.17 24.02
CA GLN A 193 -25.05 33.81 24.37
C GLN A 193 -25.55 33.39 25.75
N LYS A 194 -25.37 32.12 26.14
CA LYS A 194 -25.76 31.63 27.47
C LYS A 194 -24.95 32.27 28.61
N GLY A 195 -23.82 32.90 28.29
CA GLY A 195 -22.92 33.55 29.23
C GLY A 195 -23.13 35.04 29.44
N SER A 196 -23.99 35.69 28.65
CA SER A 196 -24.24 37.13 28.68
C SER A 196 -25.59 37.45 29.33
N SER A 197 -25.56 38.10 30.51
CA SER A 197 -26.70 38.60 31.30
C SER A 197 -27.52 37.56 32.11
N PRO A 198 -27.74 37.80 33.43
CA PRO A 198 -28.71 37.05 34.24
C PRO A 198 -30.18 37.40 33.97
N CYS A 199 -30.45 38.57 33.35
CA CYS A 199 -31.79 38.97 32.94
C CYS A 199 -31.95 38.63 31.47
N GLN A 200 -32.68 37.55 31.17
CA GLN A 200 -33.09 37.21 29.83
C GLN A 200 -34.39 37.96 29.52
N ASP A 201 -34.40 38.70 28.42
CA ASP A 201 -35.63 39.18 27.81
C ASP A 201 -36.36 38.00 27.13
N GLU A 202 -37.69 38.03 27.02
CA GLU A 202 -38.49 36.93 26.42
C GLU A 202 -38.05 36.65 24.98
N ASP A 203 -37.75 37.69 24.21
CA ASP A 203 -37.25 37.60 22.84
C ASP A 203 -35.85 36.94 22.79
N GLN A 204 -35.03 37.16 23.82
CA GLN A 204 -33.69 36.60 23.93
C GLN A 204 -33.74 35.11 24.29
N TRP A 205 -34.70 34.72 25.13
CA TRP A 205 -34.99 33.32 25.45
C TRP A 205 -35.51 32.55 24.22
N GLN A 206 -36.43 33.15 23.45
CA GLN A 206 -36.95 32.55 22.21
C GLN A 206 -35.85 32.33 21.17
N LEU A 207 -34.94 33.31 21.01
CA LEU A 207 -33.79 33.18 20.11
C LEU A 207 -32.84 32.06 20.56
N GLN A 208 -32.58 31.94 21.86
CA GLN A 208 -31.72 30.88 22.40
C GLN A 208 -32.35 29.50 22.17
N LYS A 209 -33.67 29.37 22.34
CA LYS A 209 -34.40 28.14 22.09
C LYS A 209 -34.40 27.75 20.61
N ALA A 210 -34.54 28.73 19.71
CA ALA A 210 -34.44 28.51 18.26
C ALA A 210 -33.02 28.09 17.84
N LEU A 211 -31.99 28.64 18.48
CA LEU A 211 -30.59 28.24 18.26
C LEU A 211 -30.34 26.81 18.78
N GLU A 212 -30.90 26.44 19.94
CA GLU A 212 -30.83 25.08 20.47
C GLU A 212 -31.51 24.07 19.54
N SER A 213 -32.70 24.37 18.99
CA SER A 213 -33.34 23.50 18.00
C SER A 213 -32.52 23.37 16.73
N HIS A 214 -31.92 24.46 16.24
CA HIS A 214 -31.08 24.42 15.05
C HIS A 214 -29.80 23.59 15.25
N ILE A 215 -29.19 23.66 16.44
CA ILE A 215 -28.05 22.81 16.81
C ILE A 215 -28.43 21.33 16.77
N LEU A 216 -29.59 20.96 17.33
CA LEU A 216 -30.07 19.58 17.36
C LEU A 216 -30.36 19.05 15.94
N GLU A 217 -30.99 19.86 15.09
CA GLU A 217 -31.25 19.48 13.70
C GLU A 217 -29.95 19.28 12.89
N GLU A 218 -28.96 20.16 13.06
CA GLU A 218 -27.67 20.02 12.38
C GLU A 218 -26.83 18.87 12.97
N GLU A 219 -26.99 18.54 14.25
CA GLU A 219 -26.41 17.34 14.87
C GLU A 219 -26.97 16.06 14.26
N GLU A 220 -28.30 15.96 14.13
CA GLU A 220 -28.97 14.81 13.52
C GLU A 220 -28.54 14.62 12.06
N LYS A 221 -28.57 15.69 11.26
CA LYS A 221 -28.12 15.65 9.86
C LYS A 221 -26.64 15.28 9.72
N LEU A 222 -25.79 15.76 10.64
CA LEU A 222 -24.37 15.39 10.66
C LEU A 222 -24.22 13.91 11.02
N GLU A 223 -24.96 13.42 12.01
CA GLU A 223 -24.93 12.03 12.42
C GLU A 223 -25.37 11.10 11.28
N GLU A 224 -26.49 11.41 10.61
CA GLU A 224 -26.95 10.66 9.43
C GLU A 224 -25.90 10.59 8.32
N GLU A 225 -25.28 11.72 7.95
CA GLU A 225 -24.23 11.74 6.93
C GLU A 225 -22.97 11.01 7.40
N THR A 226 -22.62 11.07 8.68
CA THR A 226 -21.51 10.28 9.24
C THR A 226 -21.79 8.79 9.11
N GLN A 227 -23.00 8.33 9.45
CA GLN A 227 -23.38 6.93 9.37
C GLN A 227 -23.41 6.45 7.92
N GLN A 228 -23.97 7.25 7.00
CA GLN A 228 -23.99 6.95 5.57
C GLN A 228 -22.57 6.85 5.00
N THR A 229 -21.71 7.83 5.25
CA THR A 229 -20.32 7.81 4.77
C THR A 229 -19.52 6.65 5.36
N HIS A 230 -19.73 6.32 6.63
CA HIS A 230 -19.12 5.14 7.25
C HIS A 230 -19.59 3.84 6.60
N LEU A 231 -20.90 3.69 6.31
CA LEU A 231 -21.45 2.49 5.69
C LEU A 231 -20.91 2.30 4.26
N GLU A 232 -20.93 3.36 3.44
CA GLU A 232 -20.38 3.35 2.08
C GLU A 232 -18.92 2.91 2.09
N PHE A 233 -18.12 3.52 2.98
CA PHE A 233 -16.69 3.23 3.07
C PHE A 233 -16.40 1.84 3.65
N HIS A 234 -17.24 1.37 4.58
CA HIS A 234 -17.13 0.02 5.11
C HIS A 234 -17.42 -1.02 4.03
N GLN A 235 -18.47 -0.84 3.22
CA GLN A 235 -18.79 -1.74 2.11
C GLN A 235 -17.64 -1.81 1.10
N GLN A 236 -17.10 -0.66 0.68
CA GLN A 236 -15.94 -0.62 -0.23
C GLN A 236 -14.71 -1.30 0.38
N LEU A 237 -14.44 -1.10 1.66
CA LEU A 237 -13.30 -1.74 2.32
C LEU A 237 -13.49 -3.26 2.39
N VAL A 238 -14.71 -3.74 2.66
CA VAL A 238 -15.01 -5.18 2.69
C VAL A 238 -14.82 -5.82 1.32
N THR A 239 -15.29 -5.18 0.24
CA THR A 239 -15.09 -5.69 -1.12
C THR A 239 -13.61 -5.71 -1.50
N GLU A 240 -12.87 -4.64 -1.21
CA GLU A 240 -11.42 -4.58 -1.49
C GLU A 240 -10.63 -5.62 -0.66
N ILE A 241 -11.03 -5.88 0.59
CA ILE A 241 -10.46 -6.97 1.38
C ILE A 241 -10.73 -8.31 0.69
N GLN A 242 -11.97 -8.59 0.30
CA GLN A 242 -12.33 -9.85 -0.37
C GLN A 242 -11.53 -10.06 -1.66
N GLU A 243 -11.42 -9.05 -2.52
CA GLU A 243 -10.61 -9.09 -3.74
C GLU A 243 -9.13 -9.35 -3.44
N ALA A 244 -8.58 -8.67 -2.44
CA ALA A 244 -7.18 -8.86 -2.06
C ALA A 244 -6.92 -10.26 -1.49
N LEU A 245 -7.88 -10.84 -0.76
CA LEU A 245 -7.79 -12.22 -0.26
C LEU A 245 -7.89 -13.24 -1.39
N GLN A 246 -8.78 -13.04 -2.37
CA GLN A 246 -8.87 -13.88 -3.56
C GLN A 246 -7.58 -13.84 -4.37
N PHE A 247 -7.03 -12.64 -4.60
CA PHE A 247 -5.74 -12.48 -5.26
C PHE A 247 -4.62 -13.21 -4.52
N LEU A 248 -4.57 -13.08 -3.19
CA LEU A 248 -3.59 -13.78 -2.37
C LEU A 248 -3.74 -15.30 -2.46
N GLN A 249 -4.97 -15.81 -2.48
CA GLN A 249 -5.25 -17.23 -2.66
C GLN A 249 -4.76 -17.74 -4.02
N GLN A 250 -5.15 -17.09 -5.12
CA GLN A 250 -4.75 -17.47 -6.48
C GLN A 250 -3.22 -17.51 -6.64
N HIS A 251 -2.53 -16.49 -6.12
CA HIS A 251 -1.08 -16.46 -6.16
C HIS A 251 -0.46 -17.61 -5.35
N MET A 252 -1.01 -17.92 -4.18
CA MET A 252 -0.50 -19.02 -3.36
C MET A 252 -0.76 -20.39 -4.00
N GLU A 253 -1.90 -20.59 -4.64
CA GLU A 253 -2.19 -21.79 -5.45
C GLU A 253 -1.14 -21.96 -6.56
N GLN A 254 -0.79 -20.89 -7.26
CA GLN A 254 0.25 -20.92 -8.29
C GLN A 254 1.63 -21.26 -7.72
N VAL A 255 2.03 -20.64 -6.60
CA VAL A 255 3.32 -20.90 -5.94
C VAL A 255 3.41 -22.34 -5.49
N ILE A 256 2.37 -22.86 -4.83
CA ILE A 256 2.29 -24.24 -4.37
C ILE A 256 2.30 -25.21 -5.56
N GLY A 257 1.54 -24.93 -6.63
CA GLY A 257 1.54 -25.75 -7.84
C GLY A 257 2.92 -25.82 -8.51
N GLN A 258 3.63 -24.69 -8.59
CA GLN A 258 4.99 -24.64 -9.12
C GLN A 258 5.99 -25.40 -8.26
N THR A 259 5.92 -25.29 -6.92
CA THR A 259 6.82 -26.03 -6.03
C THR A 259 6.56 -27.52 -6.07
N LEU A 260 5.30 -27.95 -6.13
CA LEU A 260 4.92 -29.37 -6.30
C LEU A 260 5.43 -29.91 -7.63
N LEU A 261 5.29 -29.16 -8.72
CA LEU A 261 5.78 -29.56 -10.03
C LEU A 261 7.31 -29.64 -10.09
N GLN A 262 8.02 -28.69 -9.45
CA GLN A 262 9.47 -28.76 -9.30
C GLN A 262 9.89 -29.97 -8.45
N HIS A 263 9.16 -30.24 -7.36
CA HIS A 263 9.40 -31.40 -6.51
C HIS A 263 9.22 -32.70 -7.30
N ALA A 264 8.10 -32.86 -8.02
CA ALA A 264 7.84 -34.04 -8.86
C ALA A 264 8.91 -34.22 -9.95
N ARG A 265 9.39 -33.13 -10.57
CA ARG A 265 10.49 -33.19 -11.55
C ARG A 265 11.81 -33.61 -10.90
N ARG A 266 12.13 -33.12 -9.71
CA ARG A 266 13.33 -33.52 -8.97
C ARG A 266 13.25 -34.98 -8.56
N GLU A 267 12.11 -35.44 -8.06
CA GLU A 267 11.91 -36.86 -7.68
C GLU A 267 11.95 -37.79 -8.90
N ALA A 268 11.36 -37.39 -10.04
CA ALA A 268 11.49 -38.15 -11.29
C ALA A 268 12.94 -38.20 -11.78
N ARG A 269 13.69 -37.10 -11.65
CA ARG A 269 15.11 -37.03 -11.99
C ARG A 269 15.95 -37.92 -11.05
N LYS A 270 15.67 -37.92 -9.74
CA LYS A 270 16.32 -38.79 -8.76
C LYS A 270 16.09 -40.26 -9.06
N LYS A 271 14.85 -40.66 -9.34
CA LYS A 271 14.53 -42.06 -9.73
C LYS A 271 15.25 -42.46 -11.02
N SER A 272 15.32 -41.56 -12.02
CA SER A 272 16.10 -41.80 -13.23
C SER A 272 17.61 -41.79 -13.01
N SER A 273 18.10 -41.07 -12.00
CA SER A 273 19.51 -41.04 -11.65
C SER A 273 19.90 -42.23 -10.79
N ASP A 274 19.05 -42.76 -9.91
CA ASP A 274 19.33 -44.00 -9.16
C ASP A 274 19.44 -45.19 -10.12
N ASP A 275 18.48 -45.37 -11.02
CA ASP A 275 18.58 -46.39 -12.09
C ASP A 275 19.82 -46.17 -12.97
N GLY A 276 20.17 -44.91 -13.21
CA GLY A 276 21.37 -44.52 -13.98
C GLY A 276 22.68 -44.67 -13.20
N GLN A 277 22.65 -44.53 -11.88
CA GLN A 277 23.78 -44.62 -10.97
C GLN A 277 24.12 -46.09 -10.76
N ASP A 278 23.12 -46.95 -10.52
CA ASP A 278 23.27 -48.40 -10.52
C ASP A 278 23.84 -48.90 -11.85
N PHE A 279 23.39 -48.34 -12.98
CA PHE A 279 23.95 -48.66 -14.29
C PHE A 279 25.40 -48.17 -14.44
N LYS A 280 25.73 -46.97 -13.97
CA LYS A 280 27.09 -46.42 -14.00
C LYS A 280 28.04 -47.20 -13.11
N GLU A 281 27.61 -47.59 -11.92
CA GLU A 281 28.40 -48.41 -10.97
C GLU A 281 28.70 -49.77 -11.58
N ARG A 282 27.68 -50.45 -12.13
CA ARG A 282 27.87 -51.70 -12.89
C ARG A 282 28.77 -51.53 -14.11
N LEU A 283 28.71 -50.37 -14.79
CA LEU A 283 29.54 -50.07 -15.96
C LEU A 283 31.00 -49.79 -15.57
N VAL A 284 31.23 -49.12 -14.44
CA VAL A 284 32.57 -48.89 -13.87
C VAL A 284 33.16 -50.21 -13.40
N GLU A 285 32.40 -51.05 -12.68
CA GLU A 285 32.82 -52.40 -12.27
C GLU A 285 33.20 -53.25 -13.49
N ALA A 286 32.33 -53.32 -14.51
CA ALA A 286 32.62 -54.02 -15.76
C ALA A 286 33.83 -53.44 -16.53
N ALA A 287 34.07 -52.13 -16.44
CA ALA A 287 35.24 -51.49 -17.05
C ALA A 287 36.55 -51.79 -16.29
N VAL A 288 36.49 -51.97 -14.97
CA VAL A 288 37.64 -52.32 -14.11
C VAL A 288 37.96 -53.82 -14.19
N GLU A 289 36.95 -54.67 -14.35
CA GLU A 289 37.08 -56.12 -14.57
C GLU A 289 37.47 -56.49 -16.02
N SER A 290 37.34 -55.54 -16.95
CA SER A 290 37.73 -55.69 -18.35
C SER A 290 39.26 -55.81 -18.50
N VAL A 291 39.70 -56.86 -19.22
CA VAL A 291 41.12 -57.11 -19.58
C VAL A 291 41.78 -55.93 -20.31
N TYR A 292 40.98 -55.02 -20.86
CA TYR A 292 41.43 -53.87 -21.65
C TYR A 292 41.39 -52.53 -20.89
N GLY A 293 40.86 -52.52 -19.66
CA GLY A 293 40.81 -51.35 -18.78
C GLY A 293 41.95 -51.34 -17.76
N THR A 294 43.08 -50.70 -18.07
CA THR A 294 44.11 -50.45 -17.04
C THR A 294 43.63 -49.34 -16.10
N SER A 295 43.85 -49.46 -14.78
CA SER A 295 43.36 -48.46 -13.80
C SER A 295 43.83 -47.02 -14.13
N ASN A 296 45.02 -46.87 -14.73
CA ASN A 296 45.54 -45.59 -15.20
C ASN A 296 44.69 -44.94 -16.31
N ASN A 297 44.10 -45.74 -17.21
CA ASN A 297 43.25 -45.22 -18.29
C ASN A 297 41.89 -44.77 -17.75
N ILE A 298 41.34 -45.51 -16.78
CA ILE A 298 40.08 -45.16 -16.11
C ILE A 298 40.26 -43.90 -15.25
N ASN A 299 41.34 -43.82 -14.47
CA ASN A 299 41.67 -42.64 -13.67
C ASN A 299 41.87 -41.39 -14.55
N ARG A 300 42.53 -41.53 -15.71
CA ARG A 300 42.67 -40.43 -16.67
C ARG A 300 41.33 -39.97 -17.23
N LEU A 301 40.42 -40.90 -17.54
CA LEU A 301 39.07 -40.57 -18.04
C LEU A 301 38.24 -39.82 -17.00
N VAL A 302 38.26 -40.28 -15.75
CA VAL A 302 37.59 -39.62 -14.61
C VAL A 302 38.17 -38.23 -14.37
N GLN A 303 39.50 -38.10 -14.40
CA GLN A 303 40.16 -36.80 -14.22
C GLN A 303 39.83 -35.82 -15.35
N ASN A 304 39.77 -36.28 -16.60
CA ASN A 304 39.35 -35.47 -17.74
C ASN A 304 37.88 -35.01 -17.60
N TYR A 305 36.98 -35.88 -17.14
CA TYR A 305 35.58 -35.53 -16.90
C TYR A 305 35.43 -34.43 -15.84
N TYR A 306 36.12 -34.54 -14.70
CA TYR A 306 36.08 -33.50 -13.68
C TYR A 306 36.73 -32.19 -14.15
N GLN A 307 37.78 -32.25 -14.99
CA GLN A 307 38.35 -31.05 -15.61
C GLN A 307 37.37 -30.38 -16.57
N GLU A 308 36.65 -31.14 -17.40
CA GLU A 308 35.62 -30.61 -18.29
C GLU A 308 34.43 -30.02 -17.51
N LEU A 309 33.98 -30.68 -16.44
CA LEU A 309 32.96 -30.12 -15.54
C LEU A 309 33.40 -28.79 -14.91
N GLY A 310 34.68 -28.71 -14.50
CA GLY A 310 35.28 -27.47 -13.99
C GLY A 310 35.20 -26.34 -15.03
N LYS A 311 35.66 -26.60 -16.26
CA LYS A 311 35.61 -25.63 -17.37
C LYS A 311 34.19 -25.17 -17.70
N ILE A 312 33.22 -26.09 -17.72
CA ILE A 312 31.80 -25.76 -17.98
C ILE A 312 31.24 -24.86 -16.88
N THR A 313 31.56 -25.16 -15.62
CA THR A 313 31.06 -24.41 -14.46
C THR A 313 31.70 -23.01 -14.39
N GLU A 314 33.02 -22.92 -14.59
CA GLU A 314 33.74 -21.64 -14.66
C GLU A 314 33.21 -20.77 -15.81
N GLY A 315 33.04 -21.35 -17.00
CA GLY A 315 32.48 -20.65 -18.16
C GLY A 315 31.03 -20.18 -17.95
N TYR A 316 30.22 -20.90 -17.16
CA TYR A 316 28.88 -20.46 -16.78
C TYR A 316 28.92 -19.26 -15.83
N GLU A 317 29.75 -19.29 -14.79
CA GLU A 317 29.87 -18.18 -13.85
C GLU A 317 30.41 -16.91 -14.54
N GLU A 318 31.36 -17.05 -15.48
CA GLU A 318 31.83 -15.94 -16.32
C GLU A 318 30.72 -15.35 -17.20
N LYS A 319 29.97 -16.20 -17.92
CA LYS A 319 28.84 -15.77 -18.77
C LYS A 319 27.74 -15.09 -17.95
N LYS A 320 27.42 -15.64 -16.78
CA LYS A 320 26.45 -15.08 -15.84
C LYS A 320 26.91 -13.71 -15.33
N LEU A 321 28.17 -13.58 -14.94
CA LEU A 321 28.75 -12.30 -14.52
C LEU A 321 28.70 -11.28 -15.66
N GLN A 322 29.05 -11.69 -16.89
CA GLN A 322 29.02 -10.84 -18.07
C GLN A 322 27.59 -10.38 -18.41
N GLN A 323 26.59 -11.27 -18.32
CA GLN A 323 25.20 -10.93 -18.55
C GLN A 323 24.61 -10.02 -17.47
N LEU A 324 25.02 -10.19 -16.21
CA LEU A 324 24.64 -9.28 -15.13
C LEU A 324 25.24 -7.88 -15.34
N LYS A 325 26.51 -7.81 -15.77
CA LYS A 325 27.18 -6.54 -16.10
C LYS A 325 26.52 -5.84 -17.29
N SER A 326 26.17 -6.56 -18.35
CA SER A 326 25.49 -5.98 -19.52
C SER A 326 24.09 -5.45 -19.18
N LEU A 327 23.30 -6.22 -18.43
CA LEU A 327 21.98 -5.78 -17.96
C LEU A 327 22.05 -4.57 -17.02
N GLN A 328 23.09 -4.50 -16.18
CA GLN A 328 23.35 -3.34 -15.33
C GLN A 328 23.73 -2.11 -16.15
N ALA A 329 24.59 -2.26 -17.16
CA ALA A 329 24.96 -1.19 -18.07
C ALA A 329 23.73 -0.68 -18.85
N GLU A 330 22.91 -1.58 -19.40
CA GLU A 330 21.68 -1.23 -20.12
C GLU A 330 20.69 -0.47 -19.22
N ARG A 331 20.55 -0.89 -17.96
CA ARG A 331 19.75 -0.17 -16.96
C ARG A 331 20.28 1.25 -16.71
N SER A 332 21.60 1.40 -16.60
CA SER A 332 22.22 2.72 -16.38
C SER A 332 22.03 3.65 -17.59
N GLU A 333 22.10 3.12 -18.81
CA GLU A 333 21.87 3.87 -20.04
C GLU A 333 20.40 4.26 -20.21
N ARG A 334 19.44 3.35 -19.96
CA ARG A 334 18.00 3.72 -19.93
C ARG A 334 17.71 4.83 -18.92
N ASN A 335 18.35 4.79 -17.75
CA ASN A 335 18.18 5.85 -16.74
C ASN A 335 18.80 7.19 -17.19
N ARG A 336 19.94 7.17 -17.90
CA ARG A 336 20.55 8.37 -18.48
C ARG A 336 19.70 8.96 -19.59
N LEU A 337 19.20 8.13 -20.52
CA LEU A 337 18.30 8.56 -21.60
C LEU A 337 17.02 9.18 -21.03
N LYS A 338 16.47 8.61 -19.94
CA LYS A 338 15.33 9.22 -19.23
C LYS A 338 15.65 10.56 -18.59
N LYS A 339 16.81 10.71 -17.94
CA LYS A 339 17.23 12.01 -17.38
C LYS A 339 17.32 13.07 -18.48
N LYS A 340 17.85 12.69 -19.66
CA LYS A 340 17.88 13.55 -20.85
C LYS A 340 16.47 13.91 -21.36
N GLN A 341 15.60 12.91 -21.50
CA GLN A 341 14.22 13.13 -21.95
C GLN A 341 13.40 13.97 -20.94
N ALA A 342 13.58 13.75 -19.65
CA ALA A 342 12.96 14.55 -18.59
C ALA A 342 13.47 16.00 -18.61
N SER A 343 14.77 16.22 -18.87
CA SER A 343 15.32 17.57 -19.02
C SER A 343 14.83 18.27 -20.29
N GLU A 344 14.68 17.56 -21.41
CA GLU A 344 14.11 18.11 -22.65
C GLU A 344 12.63 18.46 -22.49
N MET A 345 11.85 17.60 -21.84
CA MET A 345 10.45 17.86 -21.53
C MET A 345 10.31 19.05 -20.56
N ALA A 346 11.19 19.18 -19.56
CA ALA A 346 11.22 20.34 -18.67
C ALA A 346 11.58 21.65 -19.39
N LEU A 347 12.46 21.59 -20.40
CA LEU A 347 12.79 22.72 -21.28
C LEU A 347 11.60 23.13 -22.16
N LYS A 348 10.92 22.17 -22.79
CA LYS A 348 9.69 22.39 -23.58
C LYS A 348 8.54 22.94 -22.71
N GLU A 349 8.47 22.52 -21.45
CA GLU A 349 7.46 22.96 -20.48
C GLU A 349 7.74 24.39 -19.96
N LYS A 350 9.01 24.78 -19.82
CA LYS A 350 9.39 26.19 -19.54
C LYS A 350 8.99 27.13 -20.69
N GLN A 351 9.08 26.67 -21.94
CA GLN A 351 8.66 27.43 -23.12
C GLN A 351 7.13 27.55 -23.24
N THR A 352 6.37 26.52 -22.85
CA THR A 352 4.90 26.51 -22.91
C THR A 352 4.22 27.15 -21.69
N LYS A 353 4.89 27.19 -20.52
CA LYS A 353 4.41 27.94 -19.34
C LYS A 353 4.26 29.44 -19.59
N GLY A 354 5.02 30.02 -20.53
CA GLY A 354 4.89 31.42 -20.92
C GLY A 354 3.55 31.78 -21.59
N LEU A 355 2.85 30.81 -22.19
CA LEU A 355 1.63 31.06 -22.96
C LEU A 355 0.33 30.60 -22.25
N LEU A 356 0.39 29.64 -21.32
CA LEU A 356 -0.81 28.97 -20.80
C LEU A 356 -0.93 28.95 -19.26
N SER A 357 0.04 29.49 -18.50
CA SER A 357 0.11 29.24 -17.04
C SER A 357 -0.56 30.27 -16.12
N VAL A 358 -1.11 31.37 -16.68
CA VAL A 358 -1.68 32.47 -15.87
C VAL A 358 -3.19 32.31 -15.65
N SER A 359 -3.90 31.52 -16.46
CA SER A 359 -5.38 31.46 -16.43
C SER A 359 -6.01 30.26 -15.69
N SER A 360 -5.25 29.23 -15.30
CA SER A 360 -5.81 28.04 -14.62
C SER A 360 -5.78 28.19 -13.10
N THR A 361 -6.89 27.87 -12.43
CA THR A 361 -7.01 27.90 -10.97
C THR A 361 -5.94 27.02 -10.29
N VAL A 362 -5.50 27.40 -9.09
CA VAL A 362 -4.45 26.70 -8.31
C VAL A 362 -4.76 25.19 -8.19
N HIS A 363 -6.03 24.84 -8.01
CA HIS A 363 -6.50 23.46 -7.93
C HIS A 363 -6.22 22.65 -9.21
N GLN A 364 -6.49 23.21 -10.40
CA GLN A 364 -6.20 22.52 -11.67
C GLN A 364 -4.70 22.28 -11.89
N ARG A 365 -3.85 23.23 -11.49
CA ARG A 365 -2.39 23.06 -11.56
C ARG A 365 -1.90 21.94 -10.64
N MET A 366 -2.46 21.86 -9.43
CA MET A 366 -2.15 20.79 -8.48
C MET A 366 -2.58 19.42 -8.99
N VAL A 367 -3.80 19.30 -9.54
CA VAL A 367 -4.31 18.03 -10.11
C VAL A 367 -3.49 17.59 -11.33
N LEU A 368 -3.09 18.51 -12.20
CA LEU A 368 -2.23 18.21 -13.35
C LEU A 368 -0.82 17.77 -12.91
N GLN A 369 -0.25 18.42 -11.90
CA GLN A 369 1.01 18.00 -11.28
C GLN A 369 0.90 16.59 -10.68
N GLN A 370 -0.16 16.32 -9.93
CA GLN A 370 -0.40 15.01 -9.33
C GLN A 370 -0.51 13.91 -10.41
N LYS A 371 -1.31 14.13 -11.46
CA LYS A 371 -1.44 13.21 -12.59
C LYS A 371 -0.09 12.95 -13.27
N LYS A 372 0.73 13.98 -13.43
CA LYS A 372 2.06 13.87 -14.02
C LYS A 372 3.01 13.04 -13.15
N VAL A 373 3.03 13.28 -11.84
CA VAL A 373 3.86 12.52 -10.90
C VAL A 373 3.43 11.04 -10.87
N LEU A 374 2.12 10.78 -10.87
CA LEU A 374 1.59 9.41 -10.92
C LEU A 374 1.96 8.69 -12.22
N ALA A 375 1.79 9.34 -13.38
CA ALA A 375 2.17 8.75 -14.67
C ALA A 375 3.68 8.47 -14.76
N GLN A 376 4.51 9.37 -14.23
CA GLN A 376 5.97 9.15 -14.13
C GLN A 376 6.31 7.96 -13.22
N PHE A 377 5.62 7.85 -12.08
CA PHE A 377 5.80 6.74 -11.16
C PHE A 377 5.38 5.40 -11.78
N GLU A 378 4.21 5.33 -12.41
CA GLU A 378 3.72 4.14 -13.12
C GLU A 378 4.70 3.69 -14.21
N GLN A 379 5.15 4.62 -15.06
CA GLN A 379 6.14 4.33 -16.09
C GLN A 379 7.48 3.84 -15.50
N GLN A 380 7.89 4.36 -14.34
CA GLN A 380 9.09 3.90 -13.65
C GLN A 380 8.92 2.48 -13.08
N GLN A 381 7.75 2.16 -12.54
CA GLN A 381 7.46 0.81 -12.04
C GLN A 381 7.42 -0.20 -13.18
N GLN A 382 6.78 0.16 -14.30
CA GLN A 382 6.70 -0.71 -15.48
C GLN A 382 8.08 -1.06 -16.02
N ILE A 383 8.97 -0.07 -16.14
CA ILE A 383 10.34 -0.29 -16.62
C ILE A 383 11.17 -1.11 -15.62
N ARG A 384 10.94 -0.92 -14.31
CA ARG A 384 11.57 -1.76 -13.29
C ARG A 384 11.12 -3.21 -13.44
N LEU A 385 9.83 -3.45 -13.62
CA LEU A 385 9.26 -4.77 -13.84
C LEU A 385 9.82 -5.42 -15.11
N GLU A 386 9.86 -4.70 -16.23
CA GLU A 386 10.43 -5.18 -17.50
C GLU A 386 11.92 -5.55 -17.37
N SER A 387 12.71 -4.73 -16.66
CA SER A 387 14.12 -5.04 -16.41
C SER A 387 14.31 -6.32 -15.60
N LEU A 388 13.40 -6.58 -14.64
CA LEU A 388 13.43 -7.80 -13.84
C LEU A 388 13.00 -9.03 -14.68
N LYS A 389 12.00 -8.87 -15.55
CA LYS A 389 11.59 -9.92 -16.49
C LYS A 389 12.73 -10.29 -17.46
N GLN A 390 13.40 -9.30 -18.05
CA GLN A 390 14.56 -9.52 -18.92
C GLN A 390 15.71 -10.22 -18.19
N LYS A 391 16.00 -9.82 -16.95
CA LYS A 391 17.01 -10.49 -16.11
C LYS A 391 16.65 -11.93 -15.82
N LEU A 392 15.39 -12.22 -15.48
CA LEU A 392 14.93 -13.57 -15.19
C LEU A 392 15.04 -14.47 -16.43
N LEU A 393 14.58 -14.00 -17.58
CA LEU A 393 14.65 -14.75 -18.84
C LEU A 393 16.09 -15.04 -19.26
N GLY A 394 16.98 -14.05 -19.12
CA GLY A 394 18.39 -14.20 -19.42
C GLY A 394 19.08 -15.25 -18.55
N LEU A 395 18.82 -15.23 -17.24
CA LEU A 395 19.35 -16.23 -16.32
C LEU A 395 18.78 -17.63 -16.59
N HIS A 396 17.49 -17.74 -16.88
CA HIS A 396 16.87 -19.02 -17.23
C HIS A 396 17.49 -19.60 -18.51
N HIS A 397 17.80 -18.78 -19.52
CA HIS A 397 18.46 -19.27 -20.72
C HIS A 397 19.87 -19.82 -20.44
N LEU A 398 20.67 -19.10 -19.64
CA LEU A 398 21.99 -19.60 -19.20
C LEU A 398 21.89 -20.88 -18.37
N GLU A 399 20.90 -20.98 -17.49
CA GLU A 399 20.66 -22.17 -16.69
C GLU A 399 20.33 -23.37 -17.58
N THR A 400 19.47 -23.19 -18.60
CA THR A 400 19.17 -24.27 -19.56
C THR A 400 20.37 -24.65 -20.42
N GLU A 401 21.23 -23.70 -20.78
CA GLU A 401 22.46 -23.97 -21.53
C GLU A 401 23.46 -24.76 -20.70
N LEU A 402 23.65 -24.38 -19.43
CA LEU A 402 24.47 -25.13 -18.49
C LEU A 402 23.95 -26.56 -18.33
N GLU A 403 22.63 -26.73 -18.13
CA GLU A 403 22.04 -28.07 -18.02
C GLU A 403 22.28 -28.93 -19.26
N ASN A 404 22.26 -28.34 -20.46
CA ASN A 404 22.53 -29.07 -21.70
C ASN A 404 24.00 -29.46 -21.81
N GLN A 405 24.94 -28.54 -21.52
CA GLN A 405 26.37 -28.81 -21.56
C GLN A 405 26.79 -29.88 -20.56
N LEU A 406 26.25 -29.84 -19.34
CA LEU A 406 26.48 -30.88 -18.34
C LEU A 406 25.93 -32.24 -18.79
N LYS A 407 24.73 -32.28 -19.39
CA LYS A 407 24.15 -33.52 -19.93
C LYS A 407 24.98 -34.10 -21.09
N GLU A 408 25.58 -33.25 -21.93
CA GLU A 408 26.42 -33.70 -23.04
C GLU A 408 27.76 -34.24 -22.54
N ALA A 409 28.43 -33.53 -21.64
CA ALA A 409 29.66 -34.00 -20.99
C ALA A 409 29.44 -35.32 -20.24
N GLU A 410 28.32 -35.46 -19.54
CA GLU A 410 27.93 -36.70 -18.87
C GLU A 410 27.68 -37.86 -19.87
N GLN A 411 27.01 -37.59 -20.99
CA GLN A 411 26.77 -38.61 -22.01
C GLN A 411 28.05 -39.06 -22.71
N ASP A 412 28.97 -38.14 -23.00
CA ASP A 412 30.22 -38.47 -23.66
C ASP A 412 31.14 -39.29 -22.73
N PHE A 413 31.20 -38.93 -21.44
CA PHE A 413 31.88 -39.75 -20.43
C PHE A 413 31.31 -41.17 -20.33
N VAL A 414 29.97 -41.33 -20.28
CA VAL A 414 29.33 -42.65 -20.22
C VAL A 414 29.58 -43.47 -21.49
N ARG A 415 29.62 -42.83 -22.67
CA ARG A 415 29.94 -43.52 -23.93
C ARG A 415 31.38 -44.02 -23.96
N GLU A 416 32.34 -43.18 -23.55
CA GLU A 416 33.76 -43.58 -23.50
C GLU A 416 34.00 -44.70 -22.49
N LEU A 417 33.36 -44.62 -21.32
CA LEU A 417 33.42 -45.67 -20.30
C LEU A 417 32.82 -46.99 -20.82
N ALA A 418 31.70 -46.93 -21.55
CA ALA A 418 31.07 -48.13 -22.10
C ALA A 418 31.86 -48.78 -23.24
N VAL A 419 32.58 -47.99 -24.04
CA VAL A 419 33.51 -48.51 -25.06
C VAL A 419 34.64 -49.30 -24.40
N LEU A 420 35.17 -48.83 -23.28
CA LEU A 420 36.19 -49.53 -22.49
C LEU A 420 35.66 -50.85 -21.87
N ALA A 421 34.38 -50.87 -21.48
CA ALA A 421 33.70 -52.05 -20.93
C ALA A 421 33.09 -52.99 -21.99
N ARG A 422 33.07 -52.61 -23.29
CA ARG A 422 32.36 -53.31 -24.40
C ARG A 422 30.87 -53.60 -24.12
N VAL A 423 30.20 -52.73 -23.37
CA VAL A 423 28.77 -52.85 -23.12
C VAL A 423 27.99 -52.10 -24.22
N PRO A 424 27.01 -52.73 -24.90
CA PRO A 424 26.20 -52.02 -25.88
C PRO A 424 25.34 -50.95 -25.19
N VAL A 425 25.69 -49.68 -25.37
CA VAL A 425 24.84 -48.57 -24.94
C VAL A 425 23.77 -48.36 -26.00
N ALA A 426 22.50 -48.60 -25.65
CA ALA A 426 21.39 -48.28 -26.52
C ALA A 426 21.34 -46.76 -26.75
N VAL A 427 21.90 -46.31 -27.88
CA VAL A 427 21.87 -44.91 -28.32
C VAL A 427 20.41 -44.54 -28.62
N LYS A 428 19.72 -43.90 -27.66
CA LYS A 428 18.45 -43.23 -27.94
C LYS A 428 18.73 -42.10 -28.94
N LYS A 429 18.48 -42.37 -30.22
CA LYS A 429 18.65 -41.41 -31.34
C LYS A 429 17.84 -40.13 -31.04
N LYS A 430 18.52 -38.97 -30.96
CA LYS A 430 17.89 -37.64 -31.02
C LYS A 430 17.19 -37.51 -32.40
N PRO A 431 15.97 -36.93 -32.51
CA PRO A 431 15.36 -36.66 -33.81
C PRO A 431 16.11 -35.50 -34.47
N SER A 432 16.87 -35.81 -35.53
CA SER A 432 17.59 -34.82 -36.33
C SER A 432 16.59 -33.99 -37.14
N LYS A 433 16.43 -32.73 -36.78
CA LYS A 433 15.84 -31.71 -37.65
C LYS A 433 16.89 -31.27 -38.67
N ARG A 434 16.80 -31.76 -39.90
CA ARG A 434 17.36 -31.04 -41.05
C ARG A 434 16.47 -31.20 -42.27
N SER A 435 15.79 -30.10 -42.56
CA SER A 435 15.10 -29.76 -43.80
C SER A 435 16.02 -29.90 -45.01
N LYS A 436 15.47 -30.35 -46.15
CA LYS A 436 15.71 -29.80 -47.50
C LYS A 436 14.54 -30.18 -48.44
N PRO A 437 14.33 -29.44 -49.55
CA PRO A 437 12.99 -29.20 -50.11
C PRO A 437 12.75 -29.82 -51.51
N VAL A 438 11.47 -29.82 -51.91
CA VAL A 438 10.86 -29.84 -53.28
C VAL A 438 10.91 -31.16 -54.09
N GLY A 439 9.73 -31.56 -54.60
CA GLY A 439 9.59 -32.50 -55.73
C GLY A 439 8.26 -33.26 -55.87
N GLU A 440 7.17 -32.54 -56.17
CA GLU A 440 5.90 -32.91 -56.85
C GLU A 440 5.40 -34.37 -57.14
N LYS A 441 4.06 -34.52 -56.96
CA LYS A 441 3.05 -35.35 -57.69
C LYS A 441 2.99 -36.86 -57.36
N THR A 442 1.85 -37.56 -57.13
CA THR A 442 0.41 -37.31 -57.36
C THR A 442 -0.48 -38.35 -56.63
N LYS A 443 -1.76 -37.97 -56.37
CA LYS A 443 -3.03 -38.75 -56.39
C LYS A 443 -3.58 -39.53 -55.15
N ARG A 444 -4.75 -39.00 -54.71
CA ARG A 444 -6.06 -39.66 -54.37
C ARG A 444 -6.10 -40.54 -53.09
N LYS A 445 -7.08 -40.47 -52.16
CA LYS A 445 -8.53 -40.11 -52.18
C LYS A 445 -9.03 -39.75 -50.75
N THR A 446 -9.84 -38.69 -50.68
CA THR A 446 -11.14 -38.48 -49.97
C THR A 446 -11.42 -38.99 -48.55
N PHE A 447 -11.80 -38.10 -47.61
CA PHE A 447 -13.15 -37.93 -46.97
C PHE A 447 -13.07 -36.77 -45.93
N GLN A 448 -13.58 -35.59 -46.28
CA GLN A 448 -14.81 -34.92 -45.78
C GLN A 448 -14.76 -34.40 -44.32
N SER A 449 -14.69 -33.06 -44.18
CA SER A 449 -15.21 -32.28 -43.06
C SER A 449 -16.41 -31.46 -43.55
N PRO A 450 -17.44 -31.20 -42.73
CA PRO A 450 -18.58 -30.39 -43.15
C PRO A 450 -18.28 -28.89 -43.04
N GLU A 451 -18.75 -28.17 -44.07
CA GLU A 451 -18.74 -26.72 -44.24
C GLU A 451 -19.71 -25.98 -43.31
N SER A 452 -19.32 -24.76 -43.01
CA SER A 452 -20.14 -23.59 -42.69
C SER A 452 -21.04 -23.15 -43.85
N VAL A 453 -22.20 -22.57 -43.54
CA VAL A 453 -22.97 -21.64 -44.40
C VAL A 453 -23.37 -20.50 -43.46
N GLU A 454 -22.77 -19.30 -43.57
CA GLU A 454 -23.22 -18.13 -44.37
C GLU A 454 -24.66 -17.72 -44.05
N LYS A 455 -25.10 -16.47 -43.93
CA LYS A 455 -24.69 -15.06 -44.08
C LYS A 455 -25.88 -14.30 -43.41
N ASP A 456 -25.84 -13.06 -42.95
CA ASP A 456 -25.63 -11.86 -43.76
C ASP A 456 -25.68 -10.60 -42.88
N ASP A 457 -25.13 -9.52 -43.44
CA ASP A 457 -24.86 -8.19 -42.89
C ASP A 457 -26.08 -7.36 -42.46
N SER A 458 -25.89 -6.45 -41.50
CA SER A 458 -26.22 -5.01 -41.67
C SER A 458 -25.64 -4.12 -40.55
N HIS A 459 -25.07 -2.98 -40.96
CA HIS A 459 -24.64 -1.84 -40.14
C HIS A 459 -25.82 -0.96 -39.71
N GLU A 460 -25.79 -0.38 -38.50
CA GLU A 460 -25.78 1.08 -38.22
C GLU A 460 -26.10 1.44 -36.74
N ASN A 461 -25.13 2.13 -36.13
CA ASN A 461 -25.20 3.35 -35.33
C ASN A 461 -26.33 3.64 -34.29
N THR A 462 -25.83 4.09 -33.13
CA THR A 462 -26.38 5.10 -32.19
C THR A 462 -27.15 4.65 -30.93
N GLN A 463 -26.71 5.24 -29.80
CA GLN A 463 -27.47 5.65 -28.59
C GLN A 463 -27.56 4.69 -27.38
N GLU A 464 -26.87 5.06 -26.29
CA GLU A 464 -27.29 4.75 -24.90
C GLU A 464 -28.42 5.73 -24.46
N PRO A 465 -28.98 5.61 -23.24
CA PRO A 465 -29.91 4.61 -22.70
C PRO A 465 -31.25 5.31 -22.27
N PRO A 466 -32.26 4.61 -21.66
CA PRO A 466 -32.39 4.70 -20.20
C PRO A 466 -33.18 3.56 -19.47
N GLY A 467 -32.83 3.34 -18.19
CA GLY A 467 -33.74 3.37 -17.03
C GLY A 467 -34.97 2.45 -16.89
N LEU A 468 -34.99 1.76 -15.72
CA LEU A 468 -36.12 1.50 -14.79
C LEU A 468 -36.81 0.11 -14.74
N THR A 469 -36.94 -0.34 -13.47
CA THR A 469 -38.00 -1.16 -12.84
C THR A 469 -38.03 -2.68 -13.16
N SER A 470 -37.76 -3.54 -12.18
CA SER A 470 -38.65 -4.04 -11.10
C SER A 470 -39.43 -5.29 -11.52
N GLY A 471 -39.31 -6.38 -10.73
CA GLY A 471 -40.07 -7.62 -10.88
C GLY A 471 -39.30 -8.82 -10.32
N LEU A 472 -39.32 -9.04 -9.00
CA LEU A 472 -40.20 -10.01 -8.35
C LEU A 472 -40.01 -11.45 -8.84
N TYR A 473 -39.26 -12.25 -8.07
CA TYR A 473 -39.60 -13.66 -7.84
C TYR A 473 -39.53 -13.96 -6.35
N ARG A 474 -40.71 -14.20 -5.79
CA ARG A 474 -40.96 -14.77 -4.48
C ARG A 474 -41.17 -16.25 -4.69
N GLU A 475 -40.38 -17.10 -4.07
CA GLU A 475 -40.86 -18.43 -3.70
C GLU A 475 -40.38 -18.80 -2.30
N ARG A 476 -41.37 -19.26 -1.55
CA ARG A 476 -41.50 -19.45 -0.10
C ARG A 476 -41.34 -20.94 0.16
N LEU A 477 -40.71 -21.33 1.27
CA LEU A 477 -40.90 -22.55 2.09
C LEU A 477 -39.67 -22.60 3.02
N GLN A 478 -39.70 -22.78 4.34
CA GLN A 478 -40.69 -22.97 5.40
C GLN A 478 -39.86 -22.87 6.70
N SER A 479 -40.33 -22.12 7.69
CA SER A 479 -39.86 -22.26 9.09
C SER A 479 -40.85 -23.17 9.84
N PRO A 480 -40.43 -23.69 11.00
CA PRO A 480 -41.08 -23.31 12.26
C PRO A 480 -40.01 -22.90 13.29
N HIS A 481 -40.10 -21.74 13.96
CA HIS A 481 -40.83 -21.50 15.23
C HIS A 481 -40.64 -22.66 16.23
N GLU A 482 -40.27 -22.50 17.49
CA GLU A 482 -40.27 -21.37 18.43
C GLU A 482 -39.63 -21.95 19.72
N SER A 483 -38.89 -21.17 20.53
CA SER A 483 -38.73 -21.33 22.00
C SER A 483 -37.48 -20.57 22.49
N GLU A 484 -37.65 -19.32 22.94
CA GLU A 484 -36.93 -18.83 24.11
C GLU A 484 -37.73 -19.21 25.36
N PRO A 485 -37.07 -19.36 26.53
CA PRO A 485 -37.17 -18.26 27.48
C PRO A 485 -35.84 -17.95 28.20
N GLU A 486 -35.45 -16.67 28.14
CA GLU A 486 -35.05 -15.79 29.26
C GLU A 486 -33.99 -16.20 30.34
N PRO A 487 -33.40 -15.20 31.04
CA PRO A 487 -31.98 -15.17 31.36
C PRO A 487 -31.64 -15.60 32.79
N ARG A 488 -30.40 -16.08 33.00
CA ARG A 488 -29.81 -16.18 34.34
C ARG A 488 -28.61 -15.25 34.50
N LYS A 489 -28.86 -14.21 35.29
CA LYS A 489 -27.92 -13.40 36.07
C LYS A 489 -26.81 -14.28 36.66
N ASN A 490 -25.56 -13.84 36.50
CA ASN A 490 -24.52 -14.05 37.50
C ASN A 490 -23.63 -12.81 37.56
N SER A 491 -23.96 -11.97 38.54
CA SER A 491 -23.08 -11.01 39.17
C SER A 491 -21.80 -11.70 39.66
N LYS A 492 -20.64 -11.13 39.35
CA LYS A 492 -19.50 -11.12 40.28
C LYS A 492 -18.63 -9.90 40.02
N MET A 493 -18.80 -8.94 40.93
CA MET A 493 -17.91 -7.84 41.19
C MET A 493 -16.50 -8.33 41.51
N LEU A 494 -15.49 -7.63 41.01
CA LEU A 494 -14.19 -7.52 41.68
C LEU A 494 -13.66 -6.09 41.48
N LYS A 495 -13.97 -5.23 42.47
CA LYS A 495 -13.28 -3.98 42.76
C LYS A 495 -12.38 -4.21 43.98
N LYS A 496 -11.07 -3.96 43.83
CA LYS A 496 -10.15 -3.23 44.75
C LYS A 496 -8.71 -3.53 44.31
N ARG A 497 -7.97 -2.52 43.82
CA ARG A 497 -7.13 -1.51 44.53
C ARG A 497 -5.80 -2.07 45.01
N GLY A 498 -4.71 -1.38 44.66
CA GLY A 498 -3.42 -1.52 45.34
C GLY A 498 -2.26 -0.87 44.58
N ASN A 499 -1.95 0.38 44.96
CA ASN A 499 -0.85 1.22 44.47
C ASN A 499 0.54 0.56 44.53
N ARG A 500 1.38 0.85 43.53
CA ARG A 500 2.64 1.60 43.69
C ARG A 500 2.99 2.28 42.38
#